data_AF-A0A2M7T6W8-F1
#
_entry.id   AF-A0A2M7T6W8-F1
#
_cell.length_a   1.000
_cell.length_b   1.000
_cell.length_c   1.000
_cell.angle_alpha   90.00
_cell.angle_beta   90.00
_cell.angle_gamma   90.00
#
_symmetry.space_group_name_H-M   'P 1'
#
loop_
_entity.id
_entity.type
_entity.pdbx_description
1 polymer ?
#
loop_
_entity_poly.entity_id
_entity_poly.type
_entity_poly.pdbx_seq_one_letter_code
_entity_poly.pdbx_strand_id
1 'polypeptide(L)' 'MVERLSQNLMEEEITEFLQADPYESTEKRQGYRNGYKPRTLHTRVGSIDLMVPQDREGNF' A
#
# COMPACT_ATOMS: atom_id res chain seq x y z
N MET A 1 -7.89 14.89 -4.72
CA MET A 1 -8.64 14.32 -3.57
C MET A 1 -8.75 12.81 -3.69
N VAL A 2 -9.31 12.30 -4.80
CA VAL A 2 -9.44 10.84 -5.06
C VAL A 2 -8.09 10.11 -4.99
N GLU A 3 -7.06 10.63 -5.65
CA GLU A 3 -5.71 10.03 -5.62
C GLU A 3 -5.17 9.84 -4.20
N ARG A 4 -5.22 10.88 -3.35
CA ARG A 4 -4.77 10.78 -1.96
C ARG A 4 -5.60 9.79 -1.14
N LEU A 5 -6.92 9.76 -1.35
CA LEU A 5 -7.77 8.80 -0.66
C LEU A 5 -7.41 7.37 -1.04
N SER A 6 -7.26 7.10 -2.35
CA SER A 6 -6.82 5.80 -2.84
C SER A 6 -5.44 5.43 -2.34
N GLN A 7 -4.50 6.38 -2.32
CA GLN A 7 -3.16 6.15 -1.79
C GLN A 7 -3.19 5.78 -0.30
N ASN A 8 -3.93 6.53 0.52
CA ASN A 8 -4.04 6.26 1.95
C ASN A 8 -4.69 4.90 2.23
N LEU A 9 -5.74 4.53 1.48
CA LEU A 9 -6.40 3.24 1.64
C LEU A 9 -5.43 2.08 1.38
N MET A 10 -4.59 2.16 0.34
CA MET A 10 -3.59 1.11 0.09
C MET A 10 -2.52 1.04 1.18
N GLU A 11 -2.13 2.16 1.78
CA GLU A 11 -1.20 2.19 2.92
C GLU A 11 -1.80 1.53 4.16
N GLU A 12 -3.09 1.77 4.43
CA GLU A 12 -3.82 1.11 5.51
C GLU A 12 -3.96 -0.40 5.23
N GLU A 13 -4.34 -0.79 4.01
CA GLU A 13 -4.46 -2.19 3.61
C GLU A 13 -3.16 -2.98 3.78
N ILE A 14 -2.01 -2.43 3.38
CA ILE A 14 -0.73 -3.15 3.58
C ILE A 14 -0.33 -3.21 5.06
N THR A 15 -0.71 -2.21 5.85
CA THR A 15 -0.46 -2.21 7.30
C THR A 15 -1.27 -3.29 7.99
N GLU A 16 -2.56 -3.41 7.64
CA GLU A 16 -3.42 -4.49 8.10
C GLU A 16 -2.93 -5.85 7.61
N PHE A 17 -2.51 -5.96 6.35
CA PHE A 17 -1.96 -7.20 5.78
C PHE A 17 -0.71 -7.67 6.54
N LEU A 18 0.23 -6.75 6.82
CA LEU A 18 1.47 -7.06 7.54
C LEU A 18 1.28 -7.17 9.05
N GLN A 19 0.12 -6.75 9.58
CA GLN A 19 -0.18 -6.66 11.02
C GLN A 19 0.88 -5.84 11.79
N ALA A 20 1.44 -4.82 11.12
CA ALA A 20 2.52 -4.01 11.66
C ALA A 20 2.61 -2.66 10.95
N ASP A 21 2.72 -1.60 11.73
CA ASP A 21 3.01 -0.25 11.25
C ASP A 21 4.46 -0.10 10.74
N PRO A 22 4.76 0.97 9.96
CA PRO A 22 6.14 1.28 9.59
C PRO A 22 7.04 1.40 10.81
N TYR A 23 8.13 0.63 10.84
CA TYR A 23 9.10 0.59 11.94
C TYR A 23 8.57 0.09 13.29
N GLU A 24 7.33 -0.41 13.34
CA GLU A 24 6.79 -1.01 14.57
C GLU A 24 7.50 -2.34 14.86
N SER A 25 7.69 -2.67 16.14
CA SER A 25 8.09 -4.01 16.55
C SER A 25 6.90 -4.72 17.17
N THR A 26 6.43 -5.77 16.51
CA THR A 26 5.26 -6.56 16.94
C THR A 26 5.50 -8.03 16.64
N GLU A 27 5.08 -8.88 17.57
CA GLU A 27 5.17 -10.34 17.42
C GLU A 27 4.20 -10.88 16.36
N LYS A 28 3.18 -10.10 15.99
CA LYS A 28 2.15 -10.49 15.01
C LYS A 28 2.55 -10.20 13.56
N ARG A 29 3.72 -9.57 13.32
CA ARG A 29 4.17 -9.16 11.99
C ARG A 29 4.20 -10.36 11.04
N GLN A 30 3.54 -10.23 9.89
CA GLN A 30 3.46 -11.28 8.86
C GLN A 30 4.37 -11.05 7.65
N GLY A 31 5.19 -10.00 7.66
CA GLY A 31 6.13 -9.74 6.57
C GLY A 31 6.77 -8.36 6.64
N TYR A 32 7.42 -7.96 5.55
CA TYR A 32 8.06 -6.65 5.41
C TYR A 32 7.65 -5.98 4.11
N ARG A 33 7.53 -4.65 4.13
CA ARG A 33 7.35 -3.84 2.92
C ARG A 33 8.62 -3.88 2.07
N ASN A 34 8.44 -3.84 0.75
CA ASN A 34 9.50 -3.89 -0.25
C ASN A 34 9.33 -2.80 -1.31
N GLY A 35 9.19 -1.55 -0.85
CA GLY A 35 9.07 -0.39 -1.73
C GLY A 35 7.69 -0.26 -2.38
N TYR A 36 7.68 0.40 -3.53
CA TYR A 36 6.47 0.83 -4.21
C TYR A 36 6.56 0.58 -5.72
N LYS A 37 5.43 0.20 -6.32
CA LYS A 37 5.29 0.04 -7.77
C LYS A 37 4.38 1.13 -8.34
N PRO A 38 4.84 1.94 -9.30
CA PRO A 38 3.99 2.94 -9.93
C PRO A 38 2.91 2.25 -10.79
N ARG A 39 1.68 2.75 -10.70
CA ARG A 39 0.54 2.28 -11.48
C ARG A 39 -0.41 3.44 -11.79
N THR A 40 -0.77 3.58 -13.06
CA THR A 40 -1.83 4.51 -13.47
C THR A 40 -3.20 3.84 -13.37
N LEU A 41 -4.15 4.47 -12.70
CA LEU A 41 -5.53 4.02 -12.60
C LEU A 41 -6.45 4.98 -13.36
N HIS A 42 -7.22 4.44 -14.31
CA HIS A 42 -8.22 5.21 -15.04
C HIS A 42 -9.53 5.24 -14.26
N THR A 43 -9.90 6.42 -13.78
CA THR A 43 -11.16 6.64 -13.06
C THR A 43 -12.12 7.48 -13.90
N ARG A 44 -13.38 7.59 -13.47
CA ARG A 44 -14.38 8.43 -14.14
C ARG A 44 -13.99 9.91 -14.21
N VAL A 45 -13.19 10.38 -13.24
CA VAL A 45 -12.77 11.78 -13.14
C VAL A 45 -11.39 12.04 -13.76
N GLY A 46 -10.82 11.04 -14.45
CA GLY A 46 -9.51 11.11 -15.09
C GLY A 46 -8.57 9.99 -14.64
N SER A 47 -7.37 10.01 -15.20
CA SER A 47 -6.27 9.12 -14.79
C SER A 47 -5.58 9.68 -13.55
N ILE A 48 -5.26 8.80 -12.61
CA ILE A 48 -4.44 9.13 -11.43
C ILE A 48 -3.24 8.20 -11.38
N ASP A 49 -2.12 8.72 -10.87
CA ASP A 49 -0.90 7.95 -10.72
C ASP A 49 -0.76 7.55 -9.25
N LEU A 50 -0.65 6.25 -9.02
CA LEU A 50 -0.63 5.64 -7.69
C LEU A 50 0.71 4.93 -7.46
N MET A 51 1.16 4.97 -6.22
CA MET A 51 2.34 4.24 -5.75
C MET A 51 1.86 3.05 -4.93
N VAL A 52 1.71 1.89 -5.57
CA VAL A 52 1.17 0.70 -4.91
C VAL A 52 2.25 0.13 -3.98
N PRO A 53 2.01 0.04 -2.66
CA PRO A 53 2.97 -0.54 -1.74
C PRO A 53 3.10 -2.05 -2.02
N GLN A 54 4.30 -2.60 -1.82
CA GLN A 54 4.56 -4.01 -2.07
C GLN A 54 5.06 -4.69 -0.80
N ASP A 55 4.69 -5.94 -0.60
CA ASP A 55 5.34 -6.81 0.37
C ASP A 55 6.56 -7.50 -0.24
N ARG A 56 7.41 -8.06 0.62
CA ARG A 56 8.64 -8.73 0.20
C ARG A 56 8.38 -10.05 -0.52
N GLU A 57 7.29 -10.73 -0.20
CA GLU A 57 6.97 -12.04 -0.76
C GLU A 57 6.13 -11.94 -2.04
N GLY A 58 5.59 -10.75 -2.36
CA GLY A 58 4.74 -10.52 -3.53
C GLY A 58 3.33 -11.08 -3.34
N ASN A 59 2.90 -11.25 -2.10
CA ASN A 59 1.57 -11.71 -1.73
C ASN A 59 0.53 -10.57 -1.66
N PHE A 60 0.98 -9.31 -1.76
CA PHE A 60 0.16 -8.09 -1.80
C PHE A 60 0.31 -7.34 -3.12
#